data_AF-A0A0L0UV60-F1
#
_entry.id   AF-A0A0L0UV60-F1
#
_cell.length_a   1.000
_cell.length_b   1.000
_cell.length_c   1.000
_cell.angle_alpha   90.00
_cell.angle_beta   90.00
_cell.angle_gamma   90.00
#
_symmetry.space_group_name_H-M   'P 1'
#
loop_
_entity.id
_entity.type
_entity.pdbx_description
1 polymer ?
#
loop_
_entity_poly.entity_id
_entity_poly.type
_entity_poly.pdbx_seq_one_letter_code
_entity_poly.pdbx_strand_id
1 'polypeptide(L)'
;MPPSAFDPDVESTLGILSDLELTMTSTLSSIKILARRSNLPDNQHDHHLQNLKRYRCARLDLYIAGIIKPTINSLLLCCGGFMRCCGLALADLASVREEVLGLTSSIRRITAAACGLIDATIAFFRKSDWALIQEGWLMAEQVFDVQLEHLTSLVDLPRDSEPELALRIIPSEEPDLIERTIMETRRKATREQMMEVARSTISLVKLGRILAKKLSKMIPPIFAQDSLMNSETLEQFHDLFGPIGEPLKILTSHLRYFQEIDQTITSVDRDQIDTLVTSLSENMKSTMTFLASRLIFFEDHDDTVSPESDHFMAWSGTLEELWNKAVDRLLEIIWSLEVEPEHQIEQAT
;
A
#
# COMPACT_ATOMS: atom_id res chain seq x y z
N MET A 1 -17.22 28.48 42.86
CA MET A 1 -18.20 27.47 42.41
C MET A 1 -17.42 26.35 41.74
N PRO A 2 -17.40 25.14 42.29
CA PRO A 2 -16.79 24.00 41.61
C PRO A 2 -17.67 23.61 40.40
N PRO A 3 -17.10 23.08 39.32
CA PRO A 3 -17.88 22.60 38.19
C PRO A 3 -18.78 21.46 38.66
N SER A 4 -20.06 21.57 38.31
CA SER A 4 -21.08 20.55 38.53
C SER A 4 -20.55 19.17 38.12
N ALA A 5 -20.75 18.20 39.01
CA ALA A 5 -20.49 16.79 38.77
C ALA A 5 -21.00 16.38 37.39
N PHE A 6 -20.14 15.75 36.59
CA PHE A 6 -20.57 14.86 35.53
C PHE A 6 -21.37 13.76 36.22
N ASP A 7 -22.69 13.86 36.20
CA ASP A 7 -23.58 12.75 36.58
C ASP A 7 -23.76 11.91 35.31
N PRO A 8 -23.08 10.75 35.18
CA PRO A 8 -23.24 9.91 34.01
C PRO A 8 -24.67 9.35 34.01
N ASP A 9 -25.40 9.54 32.92
CA ASP A 9 -26.74 8.97 32.74
C ASP A 9 -26.63 7.44 32.61
N VAL A 10 -26.69 6.77 33.76
CA VAL A 10 -26.57 5.31 33.90
C VAL A 10 -27.72 4.62 33.17
N GLU A 11 -28.92 5.18 33.20
CA GLU A 11 -30.11 4.60 32.56
C GLU A 11 -29.98 4.64 31.04
N SER A 12 -29.54 5.77 30.47
CA SER A 12 -29.22 5.86 29.04
C SER A 12 -28.08 4.91 28.64
N THR A 13 -27.03 4.80 29.46
CA THR A 13 -25.91 3.90 29.19
C THR A 13 -26.36 2.43 29.15
N LEU A 14 -27.18 2.01 30.12
CA LEU A 14 -27.75 0.66 30.17
C LEU A 14 -28.69 0.40 28.99
N GLY A 15 -29.46 1.39 28.57
CA GLY A 15 -30.29 1.33 27.36
C GLY A 15 -29.46 1.05 26.11
N ILE A 16 -28.40 1.83 25.88
CA ILE A 16 -27.49 1.65 24.73
C ILE A 16 -26.85 0.26 24.74
N LEU A 17 -26.39 -0.22 25.90
CA LEU A 17 -25.79 -1.56 26.03
C LEU A 17 -26.80 -2.67 25.69
N SER A 18 -28.04 -2.53 26.15
CA SER A 18 -29.12 -3.49 25.87
C SER A 18 -29.47 -3.53 24.38
N ASP A 19 -29.58 -2.36 23.75
CA ASP A 19 -29.85 -2.24 22.31
C ASP A 19 -28.71 -2.84 21.47
N LEU A 20 -27.46 -2.64 21.90
CA LEU A 20 -26.29 -3.24 21.26
C LEU A 20 -26.33 -4.76 21.35
N GLU A 21 -26.57 -5.32 22.55
CA GLU A 21 -26.65 -6.77 22.76
C GLU A 21 -27.78 -7.40 21.92
N LEU A 22 -28.94 -6.76 21.87
CA LEU A 22 -30.07 -7.18 21.04
C LEU A 22 -29.69 -7.18 19.56
N THR A 23 -29.05 -6.11 19.08
CA THR A 23 -28.61 -5.97 17.68
C THR A 23 -27.59 -7.04 17.32
N MET A 24 -26.60 -7.29 18.17
CA MET A 24 -25.59 -8.34 17.97
C MET A 24 -26.23 -9.73 17.92
N THR A 25 -27.15 -10.01 18.84
CA THR A 25 -27.86 -11.30 18.90
C THR A 25 -28.72 -11.53 17.66
N SER A 26 -29.45 -10.50 17.21
CA SER A 26 -30.25 -10.54 15.98
C SER A 26 -29.37 -10.78 14.75
N THR A 27 -28.24 -10.09 14.66
CA THR A 27 -27.27 -10.23 13.57
C THR A 27 -26.69 -11.66 13.53
N LEU A 28 -26.25 -12.19 14.67
CA LEU A 28 -25.75 -13.56 14.80
C LEU A 28 -26.80 -14.60 14.42
N SER A 29 -28.06 -14.39 14.81
CA SER A 29 -29.17 -15.27 14.42
C SER A 29 -29.36 -15.28 12.91
N SER A 30 -29.35 -14.10 12.28
CA SER A 30 -29.47 -13.94 10.83
C SER A 30 -28.33 -14.62 10.08
N ILE A 31 -27.08 -14.44 10.53
CA ILE A 31 -25.89 -15.13 9.99
C ILE A 31 -26.05 -16.64 10.09
N LYS A 32 -26.45 -17.17 11.26
CA LYS A 32 -26.66 -18.61 11.46
C LYS A 32 -27.73 -19.18 10.54
N ILE A 33 -28.80 -18.43 10.26
CA ILE A 33 -29.85 -18.84 9.32
C ILE A 33 -29.31 -18.89 7.90
N LEU A 34 -28.54 -17.88 7.47
CA LEU A 34 -27.92 -17.84 6.15
C LEU A 34 -26.90 -18.96 5.96
N ALA A 35 -26.00 -19.16 6.92
CA ALA A 35 -24.96 -20.18 6.89
C ALA A 35 -25.50 -21.62 6.90
N ARG A 36 -26.70 -21.85 7.48
CA ARG A 36 -27.37 -23.16 7.45
C ARG A 36 -28.07 -23.47 6.13
N ARG A 37 -28.35 -22.46 5.31
CA ARG A 37 -29.12 -22.60 4.05
C ARG A 37 -28.26 -22.67 2.79
N SER A 38 -26.94 -22.49 2.92
CA SER A 38 -26.10 -22.10 1.79
C SER A 38 -25.37 -23.25 1.10
N ASN A 39 -25.85 -23.61 -0.09
CA ASN A 39 -24.99 -23.74 -1.27
C ASN A 39 -24.84 -22.32 -1.87
N LEU A 40 -24.16 -21.41 -1.17
CA LEU A 40 -23.94 -20.06 -1.71
C LEU A 40 -23.12 -20.19 -3.01
N PRO A 41 -23.41 -19.38 -4.04
CA PRO A 41 -22.57 -19.31 -5.22
C PRO A 41 -21.12 -19.03 -4.80
N ASP A 42 -20.16 -19.66 -5.49
CA ASP A 42 -18.76 -19.30 -5.32
C ASP A 42 -18.48 -17.88 -5.86
N ASN A 43 -17.24 -17.43 -5.73
CA ASN A 43 -16.80 -16.11 -6.19
C ASN A 43 -16.87 -15.90 -7.70
N GLN A 44 -17.10 -16.96 -8.49
CA GLN A 44 -17.24 -16.89 -9.94
C GLN A 44 -18.70 -16.72 -10.38
N HIS A 45 -19.65 -17.13 -9.53
CA HIS A 45 -21.07 -17.20 -9.85
C HIS A 45 -21.95 -16.29 -8.99
N ASP A 46 -21.37 -15.35 -8.24
CA ASP A 46 -22.08 -14.45 -7.32
C ASP A 46 -22.48 -13.08 -7.91
N HIS A 47 -22.42 -12.92 -9.23
CA HIS A 47 -22.68 -11.67 -9.95
C HIS A 47 -24.05 -11.01 -9.60
N HIS A 48 -25.06 -11.81 -9.26
CA HIS A 48 -26.40 -11.32 -8.87
C HIS A 48 -26.56 -10.99 -7.37
N LEU A 49 -25.56 -11.25 -6.52
CA LEU A 49 -25.68 -11.09 -5.07
C LEU A 49 -25.58 -9.64 -4.59
N GLN A 50 -25.31 -8.68 -5.47
CA GLN A 50 -25.21 -7.25 -5.14
C GLN A 50 -24.29 -7.01 -3.93
N ASN A 51 -24.80 -6.44 -2.84
CA ASN A 51 -24.05 -6.18 -1.60
C ASN A 51 -23.58 -7.45 -0.86
N LEU A 52 -24.12 -8.61 -1.22
CA LEU A 52 -23.78 -9.91 -0.62
C LEU A 52 -22.71 -10.68 -1.42
N LYS A 53 -22.16 -10.07 -2.47
CA LYS A 53 -20.97 -10.59 -3.17
C LYS A 53 -19.86 -10.87 -2.18
N ARG A 54 -19.15 -11.98 -2.36
CA ARG A 54 -18.04 -12.39 -1.50
C ARG A 54 -16.96 -11.31 -1.40
N TYR A 55 -16.66 -10.61 -2.49
CA TYR A 55 -15.75 -9.47 -2.56
C TYR A 55 -16.14 -8.37 -1.57
N ARG A 56 -17.41 -7.95 -1.56
CA ARG A 56 -17.89 -6.89 -0.66
C ARG A 56 -17.87 -7.33 0.79
N CYS A 57 -18.30 -8.56 1.07
CA CYS A 57 -18.24 -9.13 2.41
C CYS A 57 -16.79 -9.24 2.93
N ALA A 58 -15.85 -9.73 2.11
CA ALA A 58 -14.44 -9.82 2.49
C ALA A 58 -13.85 -8.44 2.80
N ARG A 59 -14.21 -7.41 2.03
CA ARG A 59 -13.81 -6.03 2.33
C ARG A 59 -14.45 -5.51 3.62
N LEU A 60 -15.74 -5.80 3.87
CA LEU A 60 -16.40 -5.47 5.14
C LEU A 60 -15.58 -5.99 6.31
N ASP A 61 -15.21 -7.27 6.24
CA ASP A 61 -14.48 -7.96 7.29
C ASP A 61 -13.11 -7.33 7.53
N LEU A 62 -12.40 -6.94 6.46
CA LEU A 62 -11.13 -6.21 6.57
C LEU A 62 -11.30 -4.85 7.25
N TYR A 63 -12.31 -4.06 6.87
CA TYR A 63 -12.59 -2.76 7.51
C TYR A 63 -13.01 -2.92 8.97
N ILE A 64 -13.91 -3.86 9.27
CA ILE A 64 -14.31 -4.18 10.65
C ILE A 64 -13.11 -4.61 11.47
N ALA A 65 -12.27 -5.51 10.96
CA ALA A 65 -11.05 -5.93 11.64
C ALA A 65 -10.11 -4.75 11.89
N GLY A 66 -9.99 -3.84 10.91
CA GLY A 66 -9.23 -2.59 11.00
C GLY A 66 -9.80 -1.56 11.98
N ILE A 67 -11.10 -1.62 12.33
CA ILE A 67 -11.70 -0.78 13.38
C ILE A 67 -11.54 -1.45 14.75
N ILE A 68 -11.88 -2.73 14.84
CA ILE A 68 -11.89 -3.47 16.11
C ILE A 68 -10.48 -3.57 16.70
N LYS A 69 -9.51 -4.06 15.91
CA LYS A 69 -8.18 -4.40 16.44
C LYS A 69 -7.39 -3.19 16.97
N PRO A 70 -7.23 -2.08 16.22
CA PRO A 70 -6.46 -0.95 16.69
C PRO A 70 -7.31 0.07 17.47
N THR A 71 -8.53 0.39 16.99
CA THR A 71 -9.27 1.55 17.50
C THR A 71 -10.12 1.21 18.72
N ILE A 72 -10.99 0.19 18.61
CA ILE A 72 -11.87 -0.20 19.73
C ILE A 72 -11.06 -0.76 20.90
N ASN A 73 -10.07 -1.61 20.64
CA ASN A 73 -9.19 -2.10 21.71
C ASN A 73 -8.45 -0.95 22.41
N SER A 74 -7.93 0.04 21.66
CA SER A 74 -7.28 1.20 22.26
C SER A 74 -8.26 2.01 23.12
N LEU A 75 -9.50 2.19 22.66
CA LEU A 75 -10.55 2.86 23.43
C LEU A 75 -10.84 2.12 24.74
N LEU A 76 -11.02 0.80 24.69
CA LEU A 76 -11.28 -0.03 25.87
C LEU A 76 -10.12 0.04 26.87
N LEU A 77 -8.87 0.05 26.40
CA LEU A 77 -7.70 0.22 27.25
C LEU A 77 -7.69 1.59 27.94
N CYS A 78 -7.98 2.68 27.20
CA CYS A 78 -8.07 4.02 27.78
C CYS A 78 -9.23 4.12 28.80
N CYS A 79 -10.39 3.56 28.50
CA CYS A 79 -11.52 3.51 29.44
C CYS A 79 -11.18 2.70 30.70
N GLY A 80 -10.50 1.56 30.56
CA GLY A 80 -10.01 0.76 31.69
C GLY A 80 -9.01 1.51 32.56
N GLY A 81 -8.08 2.25 31.95
CA GLY A 81 -7.18 3.16 32.66
C GLY A 81 -7.94 4.25 33.41
N PHE A 82 -8.91 4.87 32.75
CA PHE A 82 -9.72 5.94 33.34
C PHE A 82 -10.49 5.46 34.58
N MET A 83 -11.16 4.30 34.48
CA MET A 83 -11.87 3.69 35.62
C MET A 83 -10.92 3.38 36.78
N ARG A 84 -9.68 2.94 36.50
CA ARG A 84 -8.67 2.72 37.53
C ARG A 84 -8.27 4.03 38.22
N CYS A 85 -8.04 5.10 37.46
CA CYS A 85 -7.75 6.42 38.02
C CYS A 85 -8.93 6.95 38.84
N CYS A 86 -10.18 6.71 38.43
CA CYS A 86 -11.35 7.05 39.24
C CYS A 86 -11.36 6.32 40.59
N GLY A 87 -10.98 5.04 40.62
CA GLY A 87 -10.83 4.28 41.87
C GLY A 87 -9.73 4.84 42.78
N LEU A 88 -8.59 5.24 42.22
CA LEU A 88 -7.48 5.84 42.96
C LEU A 88 -7.76 7.28 43.42
N ALA A 89 -8.53 8.04 42.64
CA ALA A 89 -8.96 9.40 42.97
C ALA A 89 -9.81 9.47 44.24
N LEU A 90 -10.46 8.37 44.63
CA LEU A 90 -11.15 8.25 45.92
C LEU A 90 -10.20 8.33 47.11
N ALA A 91 -8.92 7.96 46.92
CA ALA A 91 -7.88 8.00 47.93
C ALA A 91 -7.02 9.27 47.84
N ASP A 92 -6.60 9.68 46.64
CA ASP A 92 -5.84 10.90 46.40
C ASP A 92 -6.08 11.47 44.99
N LEU A 93 -6.89 12.53 44.93
CA LEU A 93 -7.27 13.18 43.68
C LEU A 93 -6.11 13.93 43.02
N ALA A 94 -5.13 14.42 43.80
CA ALA A 94 -4.07 15.29 43.29
C ALA A 94 -3.04 14.51 42.46
N SER A 95 -2.73 13.28 42.86
CA SER A 95 -1.74 12.44 42.16
C SER A 95 -2.20 11.90 40.82
N VAL A 96 -3.52 11.74 40.60
CA VAL A 96 -4.08 11.15 39.36
C VAL A 96 -4.66 12.18 38.38
N ARG A 97 -4.68 13.47 38.74
CA ARG A 97 -5.36 14.53 37.98
C ARG A 97 -4.89 14.65 36.53
N GLU A 98 -3.57 14.69 36.30
CA GLU A 98 -3.00 14.84 34.96
C GLU A 98 -3.24 13.58 34.11
N GLU A 99 -3.18 12.40 34.71
CA GLU A 99 -3.46 11.12 34.04
C GLU A 99 -4.94 11.03 33.62
N VAL A 100 -5.88 11.43 34.49
CA VAL A 100 -7.32 11.51 34.19
C VAL A 100 -7.58 12.45 33.01
N LEU A 101 -6.95 13.62 32.97
CA LEU A 101 -7.08 14.57 31.86
C LEU A 101 -6.52 14.00 30.55
N GLY A 102 -5.35 13.35 30.60
CA GLY A 102 -4.74 12.69 29.46
C GLY A 102 -5.59 11.54 28.91
N LEU A 103 -6.17 10.71 29.79
CA LEU A 103 -7.07 9.64 29.40
C LEU A 103 -8.39 10.17 28.84
N THR A 104 -8.97 11.20 29.46
CA THR A 104 -10.22 11.82 28.97
C THR A 104 -10.05 12.38 27.55
N SER A 105 -8.94 13.08 27.30
CA SER A 105 -8.66 13.61 25.96
C SER A 105 -8.41 12.49 24.93
N SER A 106 -7.71 11.44 25.34
CA SER A 106 -7.47 10.25 24.49
C SER A 106 -8.76 9.52 24.15
N ILE A 107 -9.63 9.27 25.13
CA ILE A 107 -10.96 8.66 24.95
C ILE A 107 -11.74 9.47 23.92
N ARG A 108 -11.89 10.78 24.11
CA ARG A 108 -12.63 11.64 23.16
C ARG A 108 -12.07 11.57 21.74
N ARG A 109 -10.74 11.64 21.60
CA ARG A 109 -10.07 11.57 20.30
C ARG A 109 -10.30 10.22 19.61
N ILE A 110 -10.13 9.12 20.34
CA ILE A 110 -10.29 7.76 19.80
C ILE A 110 -11.76 7.49 19.48
N THR A 111 -12.70 7.93 20.32
CA THR A 111 -14.14 7.84 20.04
C THR A 111 -14.51 8.58 18.75
N ALA A 112 -14.04 9.83 18.58
CA ALA A 112 -14.30 10.58 17.36
C ALA A 112 -13.71 9.88 16.12
N ALA A 113 -12.48 9.34 16.23
CA ALA A 113 -11.87 8.56 15.15
C ALA A 113 -12.65 7.27 14.84
N ALA A 114 -13.13 6.55 15.86
CA ALA A 114 -13.95 5.36 15.70
C ALA A 114 -15.26 5.67 14.97
N CYS A 115 -15.97 6.73 15.37
CA CYS A 115 -17.18 7.18 14.67
C CYS A 115 -16.90 7.51 13.20
N GLY A 116 -15.83 8.28 12.93
CA GLY A 116 -15.44 8.61 11.56
C GLY A 116 -15.12 7.37 10.70
N LEU A 117 -14.46 6.36 11.28
CA LEU A 117 -14.18 5.09 10.58
C LEU A 117 -15.44 4.26 10.33
N ILE A 118 -16.38 4.25 11.27
CA ILE A 118 -17.69 3.59 11.11
C ILE A 118 -18.47 4.28 9.98
N ASP A 119 -18.55 5.61 9.98
CA ASP A 119 -19.22 6.39 8.94
C ASP A 119 -18.56 6.17 7.57
N ALA A 120 -17.23 6.15 7.51
CA ALA A 120 -16.49 5.84 6.29
C ALA A 120 -16.78 4.42 5.79
N THR A 121 -16.90 3.45 6.69
CA THR A 121 -17.24 2.06 6.33
C THR A 121 -18.68 1.98 5.81
N ILE A 122 -19.64 2.65 6.46
CA ILE A 122 -21.02 2.72 5.97
C ILE A 122 -21.08 3.38 4.59
N ALA A 123 -20.36 4.48 4.39
CA ALA A 123 -20.27 5.16 3.11
C ALA A 123 -19.66 4.26 2.03
N PHE A 124 -18.60 3.52 2.36
CA PHE A 124 -17.97 2.52 1.50
C PHE A 124 -18.98 1.45 1.05
N PHE A 125 -19.78 0.90 1.97
CA PHE A 125 -20.78 -0.12 1.64
C PHE A 125 -21.86 0.35 0.67
N ARG A 126 -22.08 1.66 0.58
CA ARG A 126 -23.06 2.26 -0.32
C ARG A 126 -22.51 2.60 -1.71
N LYS A 127 -21.19 2.51 -1.93
CA LYS A 127 -20.58 2.76 -3.23
C LYS A 127 -20.98 1.67 -4.24
N SER A 128 -20.97 1.97 -5.54
CA SER A 128 -21.05 0.93 -6.58
C SER A 128 -19.77 0.11 -6.62
N ASP A 129 -19.79 -1.07 -7.21
CA ASP A 129 -18.59 -1.92 -7.33
C ASP A 129 -17.48 -1.18 -8.08
N TRP A 130 -17.84 -0.42 -9.11
CA TRP A 130 -16.90 0.41 -9.86
C TRP A 130 -16.27 1.53 -9.03
N ALA A 131 -17.05 2.21 -8.19
CA ALA A 131 -16.50 3.25 -7.33
C ALA A 131 -15.48 2.69 -6.33
N LEU A 132 -15.60 1.41 -5.94
CA LEU A 132 -14.61 0.71 -5.12
C LEU A 132 -13.32 0.39 -5.88
N ILE A 133 -13.45 -0.03 -7.14
CA ILE A 133 -12.31 -0.28 -8.04
C ILE A 133 -11.55 1.02 -8.31
N GLN A 134 -12.25 2.08 -8.69
CA GLN A 134 -11.67 3.39 -8.96
C GLN A 134 -10.92 3.95 -7.75
N GLU A 135 -11.47 3.79 -6.54
CA GLU A 135 -10.77 4.16 -5.30
C GLU A 135 -9.47 3.36 -5.14
N GLY A 136 -9.46 2.05 -5.42
CA GLY A 136 -8.25 1.24 -5.42
C GLY A 136 -7.19 1.75 -6.41
N TRP A 137 -7.60 2.14 -7.62
CA TRP A 137 -6.69 2.68 -8.63
C TRP A 137 -6.14 4.06 -8.27
N LEU A 138 -6.94 4.91 -7.63
CA LEU A 138 -6.48 6.20 -7.12
C LEU A 138 -5.48 6.02 -5.97
N MET A 139 -5.67 5.01 -5.11
CA MET A 139 -4.68 4.64 -4.11
C MET A 139 -3.38 4.17 -4.75
N ALA A 140 -3.45 3.39 -5.84
CA ALA A 140 -2.26 3.00 -6.60
C ALA A 140 -1.55 4.21 -7.23
N GLU A 141 -2.28 5.19 -7.76
CA GLU A 141 -1.71 6.46 -8.25
C GLU A 141 -0.90 7.16 -7.14
N GLN A 142 -1.42 7.21 -5.91
CA GLN A 142 -0.71 7.79 -4.76
C GLN A 142 0.57 7.01 -4.42
N VAL A 143 0.54 5.68 -4.50
CA VAL A 143 1.73 4.85 -4.29
C VAL A 143 2.80 5.19 -5.32
N PHE A 144 2.43 5.32 -6.59
CA PHE A 144 3.38 5.74 -7.63
C PHE A 144 3.92 7.15 -7.40
N ASP A 145 3.09 8.09 -6.93
CA ASP A 145 3.53 9.45 -6.60
C ASP A 145 4.58 9.47 -5.48
N VAL A 146 4.36 8.70 -4.42
CA VAL A 146 5.35 8.55 -3.34
C VAL A 146 6.66 7.96 -3.87
N GLN A 147 6.61 6.92 -4.73
CA GLN A 147 7.84 6.36 -5.31
C GLN A 147 8.55 7.34 -6.25
N LEU A 148 7.82 8.17 -7.00
CA LEU A 148 8.42 9.21 -7.84
C LEU A 148 9.13 10.26 -6.99
N GLU A 149 8.52 10.74 -5.92
CA GLU A 149 9.15 11.69 -4.99
C GLU A 149 10.43 11.10 -4.41
N HIS A 150 10.35 9.86 -3.94
CA HIS A 150 11.50 9.13 -3.42
C HIS A 150 12.63 9.02 -4.46
N LEU A 151 12.38 8.47 -5.64
CA LEU A 151 13.41 8.30 -6.66
C LEU A 151 13.98 9.64 -7.15
N THR A 152 13.14 10.67 -7.27
CA THR A 152 13.58 12.02 -7.67
C THR A 152 14.53 12.59 -6.62
N SER A 153 14.21 12.44 -5.33
CA SER A 153 15.10 12.86 -4.25
C SER A 153 16.45 12.13 -4.24
N LEU A 154 16.48 10.84 -4.62
CA LEU A 154 17.73 10.08 -4.74
C LEU A 154 18.60 10.64 -5.86
N VAL A 155 17.99 11.01 -7.00
CA VAL A 155 18.69 11.51 -8.19
C VAL A 155 19.16 12.96 -8.02
N ASP A 156 18.41 13.78 -7.27
CA ASP A 156 18.71 15.20 -7.05
C ASP A 156 19.70 15.45 -5.89
N LEU A 157 20.16 14.41 -5.19
CA LEU A 157 21.08 14.57 -4.06
C LEU A 157 22.42 15.20 -4.53
N PRO A 158 22.94 16.25 -3.86
CA PRO A 158 24.19 16.90 -4.25
C PRO A 158 25.36 15.91 -4.29
N ARG A 159 26.10 15.91 -5.40
CA ARG A 159 27.30 15.07 -5.60
C ARG A 159 28.44 15.33 -4.60
N ASP A 160 28.40 16.49 -3.93
CA ASP A 160 29.56 17.08 -3.26
C ASP A 160 29.47 17.13 -1.73
N SER A 161 28.60 16.32 -1.10
CA SER A 161 28.72 16.08 0.34
C SER A 161 29.94 15.19 0.60
N GLU A 162 31.14 15.75 0.42
CA GLU A 162 32.34 15.23 1.05
C GLU A 162 32.04 15.09 2.54
N PRO A 163 32.26 13.93 3.17
CA PRO A 163 32.31 13.92 4.61
C PRO A 163 33.48 14.83 5.01
N GLU A 164 33.18 15.89 5.77
CA GLU A 164 34.15 16.75 6.46
C GLU A 164 35.00 15.92 7.46
N LEU A 165 35.79 14.99 6.96
CA LEU A 165 36.76 14.19 7.72
C LEU A 165 38.18 14.41 7.20
N ALA A 166 38.39 15.44 6.37
CA ALA A 166 39.71 15.85 5.89
C ALA A 166 40.65 16.41 6.98
N LEU A 167 40.30 16.42 8.26
CA LEU A 167 41.14 17.03 9.31
C LEU A 167 41.31 16.16 10.56
N ARG A 168 42.00 15.03 10.41
CA ARG A 168 43.08 14.63 11.33
C ARG A 168 43.95 13.50 10.76
N ILE A 169 44.75 13.84 9.75
CA ILE A 169 45.82 12.94 9.27
C ILE A 169 46.98 13.04 10.27
N ILE A 170 47.12 12.02 11.12
CA ILE A 170 48.42 11.68 11.72
C ILE A 170 49.08 10.71 10.72
N PRO A 171 50.30 11.01 10.22
CA PRO A 171 50.94 10.16 9.23
C PRO A 171 51.45 8.88 9.90
N SER A 172 50.85 7.74 9.56
CA SER A 172 51.41 6.42 9.87
C SER A 172 51.02 5.43 8.77
N GLU A 173 52.04 4.98 8.04
CA GLU A 173 52.14 3.84 7.10
C GLU A 173 51.28 3.88 5.80
N GLU A 174 51.99 3.89 4.66
CA GLU A 174 51.52 4.11 3.28
C GLU A 174 50.64 3.02 2.59
N PRO A 175 50.46 1.77 3.07
CA PRO A 175 49.53 0.81 2.43
C PRO A 175 48.05 1.18 2.57
N ASP A 176 47.65 1.69 3.74
CA ASP A 176 46.24 1.97 4.09
C ASP A 176 45.62 3.11 3.26
N LEU A 177 46.44 4.06 2.79
CA LEU A 177 45.98 5.20 1.99
C LEU A 177 45.54 4.78 0.58
N ILE A 178 46.24 3.81 -0.03
CA ILE A 178 45.92 3.32 -1.37
C ILE A 178 44.62 2.51 -1.32
N GLU A 179 44.49 1.60 -0.35
CA GLU A 179 43.28 0.77 -0.18
C GLU A 179 42.06 1.64 0.11
N ARG A 180 42.20 2.67 0.96
CA ARG A 180 41.14 3.64 1.24
C ARG A 180 40.72 4.42 -0.01
N THR A 181 41.68 4.89 -0.81
CA THR A 181 41.40 5.62 -2.05
C THR A 181 40.70 4.73 -3.09
N ILE A 182 41.10 3.46 -3.19
CA ILE A 182 40.45 2.47 -4.06
C ILE A 182 39.01 2.23 -3.60
N MET A 183 38.78 2.03 -2.30
CA MET A 183 37.44 1.86 -1.75
C MET A 183 36.54 3.08 -1.99
N GLU A 184 37.03 4.30 -1.76
CA GLU A 184 36.29 5.53 -2.01
C GLU A 184 35.93 5.68 -3.50
N THR A 185 36.85 5.33 -4.40
CA THR A 185 36.61 5.35 -5.84
C THR A 185 35.54 4.34 -6.24
N ARG A 186 35.59 3.11 -5.71
CA ARG A 186 34.57 2.08 -5.94
C ARG A 186 33.20 2.51 -5.43
N ARG A 187 33.13 3.07 -4.22
CA ARG A 187 31.88 3.59 -3.65
C ARG A 187 31.26 4.68 -4.50
N LYS A 188 32.09 5.61 -4.99
CA LYS A 188 31.64 6.67 -5.91
C LYS A 188 31.09 6.09 -7.21
N ALA A 189 31.78 5.12 -7.81
CA ALA A 189 31.33 4.44 -9.02
C ALA A 189 29.99 3.70 -8.80
N THR A 190 29.86 2.95 -7.70
CA THR A 190 28.62 2.29 -7.28
C THR A 190 27.46 3.29 -7.13
N ARG A 191 27.72 4.44 -6.50
CA ARG A 191 26.71 5.50 -6.35
C ARG A 191 26.26 6.05 -7.70
N GLU A 192 27.18 6.26 -8.62
CA GLU A 192 26.87 6.72 -9.99
C GLU A 192 26.02 5.71 -10.76
N GLN A 193 26.37 4.42 -10.65
CA GLN A 193 25.60 3.32 -11.21
C GLN A 193 24.19 3.23 -10.60
N MET A 194 24.05 3.31 -9.29
CA MET A 194 22.74 3.27 -8.62
C MET A 194 21.87 4.48 -8.96
N MET A 195 22.45 5.67 -9.15
CA MET A 195 21.72 6.83 -9.66
C MET A 195 21.22 6.61 -11.09
N GLU A 196 21.95 5.87 -11.91
CA GLU A 196 21.50 5.51 -13.26
C GLU A 196 20.35 4.51 -13.25
N VAL A 197 20.44 3.48 -12.39
CA VAL A 197 19.33 2.55 -12.13
C VAL A 197 18.09 3.32 -11.66
N ALA A 198 18.23 4.22 -10.67
CA ALA A 198 17.13 5.05 -10.18
C ALA A 198 16.51 5.93 -11.28
N ARG A 199 17.33 6.59 -12.12
CA ARG A 199 16.85 7.39 -13.26
C ARG A 199 16.06 6.54 -14.26
N SER A 200 16.49 5.32 -14.53
CA SER A 200 15.78 4.42 -15.43
C SER A 200 14.45 3.95 -14.80
N THR A 201 14.46 3.55 -13.52
CA THR A 201 13.26 3.15 -12.75
C THR A 201 12.18 4.23 -12.71
N ILE A 202 12.54 5.52 -12.64
CA ILE A 202 11.57 6.64 -12.72
C ILE A 202 10.67 6.52 -13.96
N SER A 203 11.20 6.03 -15.09
CA SER A 203 10.43 5.87 -16.32
C SER A 203 9.32 4.82 -16.15
N LEU A 204 9.62 3.68 -15.51
CA LEU A 204 8.63 2.64 -15.20
C LEU A 204 7.56 3.16 -14.25
N VAL A 205 7.96 3.82 -13.15
CA VAL A 205 6.99 4.39 -12.20
C VAL A 205 6.07 5.41 -12.89
N LYS A 206 6.60 6.26 -13.77
CA LYS A 206 5.81 7.22 -14.56
C LYS A 206 4.81 6.52 -15.47
N LEU A 207 5.23 5.46 -16.17
CA LEU A 207 4.35 4.71 -17.06
C LEU A 207 3.23 4.00 -16.28
N GLY A 208 3.56 3.37 -15.15
CA GLY A 208 2.56 2.76 -14.24
C GLY A 208 1.55 3.79 -13.73
N ARG A 209 2.04 4.98 -13.32
CA ARG A 209 1.18 6.11 -12.94
C ARG A 209 0.28 6.58 -14.07
N ILE A 210 0.80 6.72 -15.29
CA ILE A 210 0.02 7.13 -16.47
C ILE A 210 -1.10 6.11 -16.74
N LEU A 211 -0.80 4.81 -16.66
CA LEU A 211 -1.76 3.74 -16.81
C LEU A 211 -2.87 3.85 -15.75
N ALA A 212 -2.51 3.94 -14.46
CA ALA A 212 -3.47 4.10 -13.36
C ALA A 212 -4.36 5.34 -13.52
N LYS A 213 -3.76 6.46 -13.90
CA LYS A 213 -4.47 7.73 -14.09
C LYS A 213 -5.40 7.74 -15.31
N LYS A 214 -5.02 7.05 -16.40
CA LYS A 214 -5.87 6.92 -17.58
C LYS A 214 -7.05 6.01 -17.28
N LEU A 215 -6.79 4.87 -16.63
CA LEU A 215 -7.82 3.91 -16.26
C LEU A 215 -8.80 4.49 -15.23
N SER A 216 -8.32 5.21 -14.21
CA SER A 216 -9.21 5.84 -13.21
C SER A 216 -10.18 6.87 -13.79
N LYS A 217 -9.85 7.45 -14.95
CA LYS A 217 -10.72 8.40 -15.67
C LYS A 217 -11.63 7.72 -16.68
N MET A 218 -11.31 6.49 -17.07
CA MET A 218 -12.12 5.71 -17.98
C MET A 218 -13.21 5.05 -17.14
N ILE A 219 -14.45 5.55 -17.22
CA ILE A 219 -15.62 4.87 -16.64
C ILE A 219 -16.32 4.22 -17.83
N PRO A 220 -16.12 2.94 -18.12
CA PRO A 220 -16.75 2.38 -19.31
C PRO A 220 -18.27 2.29 -19.02
N PRO A 221 -19.14 2.68 -19.97
CA PRO A 221 -20.60 2.79 -19.77
C PRO A 221 -21.27 1.55 -19.19
N ILE A 222 -20.67 0.39 -19.43
CA ILE A 222 -21.14 -0.94 -19.07
C ILE A 222 -20.86 -1.28 -17.58
N PHE A 223 -19.88 -0.62 -16.97
CA PHE A 223 -19.53 -0.78 -15.55
C PHE A 223 -20.51 -0.05 -14.63
N ALA A 224 -21.45 0.72 -15.20
CA ALA A 224 -22.61 1.25 -14.48
C ALA A 224 -23.64 0.14 -14.15
N GLN A 225 -23.54 -1.04 -14.77
CA GLN A 225 -24.33 -2.22 -14.40
C GLN A 225 -23.54 -3.06 -13.37
N ASP A 226 -23.73 -2.76 -12.08
CA ASP A 226 -23.19 -3.52 -10.93
C ASP A 226 -23.53 -5.04 -10.98
N SER A 227 -24.41 -5.48 -11.90
CA SER A 227 -24.90 -6.86 -12.04
C SER A 227 -24.02 -7.80 -12.86
N LEU A 228 -22.99 -7.32 -13.55
CA LEU A 228 -22.23 -8.15 -14.50
C LEU A 228 -20.96 -8.79 -13.91
N MET A 229 -20.36 -8.20 -12.88
CA MET A 229 -19.09 -8.68 -12.33
C MET A 229 -19.26 -9.62 -11.14
N ASN A 230 -18.61 -10.77 -11.21
CA ASN A 230 -18.45 -11.66 -10.07
C ASN A 230 -17.31 -11.18 -9.15
N SER A 231 -17.27 -11.72 -7.93
CA SER A 231 -16.29 -11.32 -6.92
C SER A 231 -14.83 -11.53 -7.34
N GLU A 232 -14.53 -12.60 -8.08
CA GLU A 232 -13.17 -12.85 -8.57
C GLU A 232 -12.69 -11.72 -9.51
N THR A 233 -13.56 -11.32 -10.45
CA THR A 233 -13.23 -10.25 -11.40
C THR A 233 -13.10 -8.91 -10.69
N LEU A 234 -13.96 -8.63 -9.69
CA LEU A 234 -13.88 -7.42 -8.87
C LEU A 234 -12.57 -7.35 -8.08
N GLU A 235 -12.11 -8.48 -7.53
CA GLU A 235 -10.85 -8.56 -6.80
C GLU A 235 -9.66 -8.31 -7.73
N GLN A 236 -9.64 -8.94 -8.92
CA GLN A 236 -8.61 -8.73 -9.93
C GLN A 236 -8.54 -7.28 -10.43
N PHE A 237 -9.70 -6.63 -10.65
CA PHE A 237 -9.71 -5.22 -11.00
C PHE A 237 -9.27 -4.32 -9.85
N HIS A 238 -9.71 -4.61 -8.62
CA HIS A 238 -9.35 -3.78 -7.47
C HIS A 238 -7.84 -3.81 -7.19
N ASP A 239 -7.21 -4.98 -7.29
CA ASP A 239 -5.76 -5.17 -7.06
C ASP A 239 -4.93 -5.12 -8.35
N LEU A 240 -5.48 -4.56 -9.42
CA LEU A 240 -4.85 -4.54 -10.76
C LEU A 240 -3.40 -4.02 -10.75
N PHE A 241 -3.12 -3.02 -9.90
CA PHE A 241 -1.80 -2.40 -9.80
C PHE A 241 -0.91 -2.98 -8.70
N GLY A 242 -1.43 -3.84 -7.81
CA GLY A 242 -0.64 -4.45 -6.73
C GLY A 242 0.62 -5.16 -7.24
N PRO A 243 0.51 -6.05 -8.25
CA PRO A 243 1.66 -6.75 -8.83
C PRO A 243 2.72 -5.85 -9.49
N ILE A 244 2.38 -4.61 -9.86
CA ILE A 244 3.34 -3.65 -10.44
C ILE A 244 3.89 -2.72 -9.35
N GLY A 245 3.03 -2.27 -8.44
CA GLY A 245 3.36 -1.31 -7.40
C GLY A 245 4.32 -1.87 -6.35
N GLU A 246 4.12 -3.11 -5.89
CA GLU A 246 4.96 -3.67 -4.83
C GLU A 246 6.42 -3.91 -5.27
N PRO A 247 6.72 -4.51 -6.44
CA PRO A 247 8.10 -4.65 -6.88
C PRO A 247 8.78 -3.29 -7.12
N LEU A 248 8.06 -2.28 -7.62
CA LEU A 248 8.60 -0.91 -7.76
C LEU A 248 8.94 -0.28 -6.41
N LYS A 249 8.11 -0.50 -5.39
CA LYS A 249 8.37 -0.05 -4.02
C LYS A 249 9.58 -0.75 -3.40
N ILE A 250 9.71 -2.07 -3.61
CA ILE A 250 10.88 -2.84 -3.15
C ILE A 250 12.14 -2.31 -3.84
N LEU A 251 12.11 -2.15 -5.17
CA LEU A 251 13.23 -1.61 -5.95
C LEU A 251 13.64 -0.21 -5.47
N THR A 252 12.68 0.68 -5.25
CA THR A 252 12.95 2.04 -4.72
C THR A 252 13.57 1.98 -3.33
N SER A 253 13.12 1.05 -2.49
CA SER A 253 13.67 0.86 -1.13
C SER A 253 15.09 0.32 -1.18
N HIS A 254 15.40 -0.64 -2.06
CA HIS A 254 16.76 -1.13 -2.29
C HIS A 254 17.69 -0.01 -2.74
N LEU A 255 17.27 0.80 -3.72
CA LEU A 255 18.08 1.91 -4.23
C LEU A 255 18.40 2.95 -3.15
N ARG A 256 17.42 3.25 -2.28
CA ARG A 256 17.66 4.13 -1.12
C ARG A 256 18.65 3.53 -0.14
N TYR A 257 18.48 2.25 0.18
CA TYR A 257 19.33 1.56 1.12
C TYR A 257 20.81 1.59 0.68
N PHE A 258 21.09 1.31 -0.59
CA PHE A 258 22.46 1.40 -1.14
C PHE A 258 23.06 2.80 -1.02
N GLN A 259 22.25 3.84 -1.19
CA GLN A 259 22.71 5.23 -1.05
C GLN A 259 23.05 5.58 0.41
N GLU A 260 22.32 5.05 1.38
CA GLU A 260 22.51 5.35 2.80
C GLU A 260 23.75 4.68 3.41
N ILE A 261 24.05 3.44 2.97
CA ILE A 261 25.11 2.61 3.57
C ILE A 261 26.44 2.65 2.79
N ASP A 262 26.45 3.26 1.59
CA ASP A 262 27.63 3.39 0.73
C ASP A 262 28.37 2.05 0.50
N GLN A 263 27.60 0.97 0.33
CA GLN A 263 28.09 -0.39 0.07
C GLN A 263 28.35 -0.62 -1.41
N THR A 264 29.29 -1.53 -1.70
CA THR A 264 29.53 -2.10 -3.02
C THR A 264 28.39 -3.06 -3.41
N ILE A 265 28.11 -3.15 -4.71
CA ILE A 265 27.07 -4.04 -5.25
C ILE A 265 27.62 -5.46 -5.28
N THR A 266 26.92 -6.40 -4.67
CA THR A 266 27.23 -7.84 -4.77
C THR A 266 26.52 -8.48 -5.96
N SER A 267 26.95 -9.70 -6.32
CA SER A 267 26.31 -10.52 -7.35
C SER A 267 24.84 -10.75 -7.00
N VAL A 268 24.59 -11.04 -5.73
CA VAL A 268 23.26 -11.26 -5.16
C VAL A 268 22.37 -10.02 -5.30
N ASP A 269 22.89 -8.83 -5.05
CA ASP A 269 22.11 -7.58 -5.17
C ASP A 269 21.67 -7.33 -6.60
N ARG A 270 22.59 -7.54 -7.56
CA ARG A 270 22.30 -7.40 -8.98
C ARG A 270 21.23 -8.40 -9.43
N ASP A 271 21.36 -9.66 -9.02
CA ASP A 271 20.43 -10.73 -9.40
C ASP A 271 19.03 -10.50 -8.79
N GLN A 272 18.95 -9.91 -7.58
CA GLN A 272 17.69 -9.50 -6.97
C GLN A 272 17.02 -8.37 -7.76
N ILE A 273 17.78 -7.34 -8.16
CA ILE A 273 17.26 -6.22 -8.96
C ILE A 273 16.78 -6.73 -10.33
N ASP A 274 17.55 -7.60 -10.98
CA ASP A 274 17.19 -8.25 -12.24
C ASP A 274 15.88 -9.04 -12.14
N THR A 275 15.74 -9.84 -11.08
CA THR A 275 14.52 -10.62 -10.80
C THR A 275 13.30 -9.71 -10.63
N LEU A 276 13.44 -8.60 -9.89
CA LEU A 276 12.37 -7.63 -9.70
C LEU A 276 11.93 -6.97 -11.01
N VAL A 277 12.89 -6.59 -11.86
CA VAL A 277 12.61 -5.96 -13.17
C VAL A 277 11.98 -6.93 -14.15
N THR A 278 12.44 -8.19 -14.16
CA THR A 278 11.82 -9.25 -14.96
C THR A 278 10.38 -9.51 -14.51
N SER A 279 10.15 -9.61 -13.20
CA SER A 279 8.80 -9.76 -12.64
C SER A 279 7.89 -8.57 -12.99
N LEU A 280 8.42 -7.33 -12.99
CA LEU A 280 7.67 -6.14 -13.41
C LEU A 280 7.21 -6.22 -14.86
N SER A 281 8.06 -6.75 -15.76
CA SER A 281 7.71 -6.96 -17.16
C SER A 281 6.56 -7.97 -17.31
N GLU A 282 6.68 -9.11 -16.62
CA GLU A 282 5.65 -10.16 -16.63
C GLU A 282 4.32 -9.67 -16.05
N ASN A 283 4.38 -8.94 -14.93
CA ASN A 283 3.19 -8.40 -14.26
C ASN A 283 2.50 -7.34 -15.11
N MET A 284 3.26 -6.46 -15.79
CA MET A 284 2.67 -5.50 -16.72
C MET A 284 1.98 -6.21 -17.89
N LYS A 285 2.64 -7.20 -18.50
CA LYS A 285 2.06 -7.98 -19.61
C LYS A 285 0.77 -8.70 -19.18
N SER A 286 0.76 -9.31 -18.00
CA SER A 286 -0.42 -9.95 -17.42
C SER A 286 -1.55 -8.94 -17.20
N THR A 287 -1.24 -7.78 -16.64
CA THR A 287 -2.18 -6.67 -16.41
C THR A 287 -2.82 -6.18 -17.71
N MET A 288 -2.01 -5.95 -18.74
CA MET A 288 -2.48 -5.49 -20.05
C MET A 288 -3.33 -6.55 -20.75
N THR A 289 -2.95 -7.83 -20.65
CA THR A 289 -3.72 -8.95 -21.19
C THR A 289 -5.08 -9.07 -20.49
N PHE A 290 -5.10 -8.96 -19.16
CA PHE A 290 -6.33 -8.97 -18.37
C PHE A 290 -7.26 -7.82 -18.79
N LEU A 291 -6.73 -6.60 -18.86
CA LEU A 291 -7.49 -5.42 -19.29
C LEU A 291 -8.06 -5.59 -20.68
N ALA A 292 -7.26 -6.01 -21.66
CA ALA A 292 -7.72 -6.26 -23.02
C ALA A 292 -8.84 -7.32 -23.02
N SER A 293 -8.66 -8.45 -22.35
CA SER A 293 -9.65 -9.53 -22.33
C SER A 293 -11.00 -9.10 -21.75
N ARG A 294 -10.98 -8.29 -20.69
CA ARG A 294 -12.20 -7.85 -20.03
C ARG A 294 -12.84 -6.70 -20.78
N LEU A 295 -12.07 -5.71 -21.23
CA LEU A 295 -12.60 -4.57 -21.96
C LEU A 295 -13.19 -4.97 -23.34
N ILE A 296 -12.56 -5.93 -24.04
CA ILE A 296 -13.08 -6.49 -25.30
C ILE A 296 -14.35 -7.32 -25.05
N PHE A 297 -14.39 -8.14 -24.00
CA PHE A 297 -15.58 -8.95 -23.67
C PHE A 297 -16.84 -8.09 -23.43
N PHE A 298 -16.67 -6.85 -22.94
CA PHE A 298 -17.78 -5.94 -22.74
C PHE A 298 -18.26 -5.26 -24.04
N GLU A 299 -17.55 -5.37 -25.17
CA GLU A 299 -18.00 -4.85 -26.46
C GLU A 299 -19.09 -5.72 -27.11
N ASP A 300 -19.06 -7.04 -26.89
CA ASP A 300 -19.93 -8.01 -27.58
C ASP A 300 -21.38 -8.04 -27.06
N HIS A 301 -21.72 -7.19 -26.08
CA HIS A 301 -23.07 -7.04 -25.53
C HIS A 301 -23.83 -5.82 -26.06
N ASP A 302 -23.15 -4.89 -26.74
CA ASP A 302 -23.77 -3.76 -27.44
C ASP A 302 -23.26 -3.82 -28.89
N ASP A 303 -24.14 -4.08 -29.87
CA ASP A 303 -23.84 -4.25 -31.31
C ASP A 303 -23.18 -3.03 -32.00
N THR A 304 -22.66 -2.08 -31.23
CA THR A 304 -21.93 -0.89 -31.69
C THR A 304 -20.59 -0.81 -30.99
N VAL A 305 -19.50 -1.06 -31.73
CA VAL A 305 -18.12 -0.79 -31.30
C VAL A 305 -18.06 0.64 -30.74
N SER A 306 -17.80 0.76 -29.44
CA SER A 306 -17.71 2.07 -28.78
C SER A 306 -16.37 2.74 -29.14
N PRO A 307 -16.37 4.02 -29.57
CA PRO A 307 -15.14 4.77 -29.88
C PRO A 307 -14.15 4.87 -28.71
N GLU A 308 -14.58 4.55 -27.49
CA GLU A 308 -13.74 4.52 -26.28
C GLU A 308 -12.79 3.30 -26.22
N SER A 309 -13.14 2.21 -26.88
CA SER A 309 -12.33 0.98 -26.88
C SER A 309 -11.22 1.00 -27.93
N ASP A 310 -11.51 1.48 -29.15
CA ASP A 310 -10.49 1.79 -30.15
C ASP A 310 -9.44 2.77 -29.58
N HIS A 311 -9.91 3.72 -28.76
CA HIS A 311 -9.04 4.62 -28.04
C HIS A 311 -8.21 3.88 -26.98
N PHE A 312 -8.79 2.97 -26.19
CA PHE A 312 -8.05 2.12 -25.25
C PHE A 312 -6.93 1.35 -25.92
N MET A 313 -7.24 0.56 -26.96
CA MET A 313 -6.26 -0.28 -27.67
C MET A 313 -5.12 0.53 -28.28
N ALA A 314 -5.42 1.73 -28.81
CA ALA A 314 -4.41 2.59 -29.39
C ALA A 314 -3.39 3.14 -28.36
N TRP A 315 -3.86 3.70 -27.24
CA TRP A 315 -2.93 4.24 -26.24
C TRP A 315 -2.31 3.16 -25.37
N SER A 316 -3.00 2.05 -25.12
CA SER A 316 -2.52 0.94 -24.30
C SER A 316 -1.35 0.22 -24.98
N GLY A 317 -1.45 -0.04 -26.29
CA GLY A 317 -0.35 -0.60 -27.09
C GLY A 317 0.88 0.32 -27.13
N THR A 318 0.67 1.64 -27.24
CA THR A 318 1.78 2.61 -27.16
C THR A 318 2.45 2.59 -25.78
N LEU A 319 1.67 2.47 -24.70
CA LEU A 319 2.19 2.40 -23.34
C LEU A 319 2.99 1.11 -23.11
N GLU A 320 2.51 -0.02 -23.60
CA GLU A 320 3.21 -1.31 -23.52
C GLU A 320 4.56 -1.27 -24.25
N GLU A 321 4.62 -0.68 -25.45
CA GLU A 321 5.88 -0.51 -26.18
C GLU A 321 6.89 0.36 -25.40
N LEU A 322 6.42 1.47 -24.82
CA LEU A 322 7.26 2.34 -23.99
C LEU A 322 7.72 1.64 -22.71
N TRP A 323 6.87 0.81 -22.11
CA TRP A 323 7.21 0.02 -20.93
C TRP A 323 8.31 -0.99 -21.24
N ASN A 324 8.14 -1.77 -22.32
CA ASN A 324 9.13 -2.78 -22.72
C ASN A 324 10.49 -2.14 -23.01
N LYS A 325 10.52 -1.01 -23.73
CA LYS A 325 11.77 -0.25 -23.95
C LYS A 325 12.41 0.24 -22.65
N ALA A 326 11.62 0.66 -21.67
CA ALA A 326 12.12 1.09 -20.37
C ALA A 326 12.67 -0.08 -19.55
N VAL A 327 12.03 -1.26 -19.61
CA VAL A 327 12.52 -2.50 -19.01
C VAL A 327 13.84 -2.93 -19.65
N ASP A 328 13.90 -3.02 -20.99
CA ASP A 328 15.10 -3.45 -21.72
C ASP A 328 16.30 -2.56 -21.36
N ARG A 329 16.10 -1.25 -21.38
CA ARG A 329 17.13 -0.29 -20.98
C ARG A 329 17.57 -0.48 -19.53
N LEU A 330 16.62 -0.73 -18.62
CA LEU A 330 16.93 -0.96 -17.21
C LEU A 330 17.75 -2.25 -17.02
N LEU A 331 17.40 -3.33 -17.72
CA LEU A 331 18.15 -4.58 -17.70
C LEU A 331 19.58 -4.41 -18.25
N GLU A 332 19.74 -3.66 -19.35
CA GLU A 332 21.06 -3.31 -19.89
C GLU A 332 21.93 -2.59 -18.84
N ILE A 333 21.36 -1.62 -18.12
CA ILE A 333 22.05 -0.91 -17.03
C ILE A 333 22.43 -1.90 -15.92
N ILE A 334 21.51 -2.76 -15.48
CA ILE A 334 21.74 -3.73 -14.40
C ILE A 334 22.87 -4.70 -14.76
N TRP A 335 22.91 -5.19 -16.00
CA TRP A 335 23.95 -6.12 -16.43
C TRP A 335 25.31 -5.44 -16.65
N SER A 336 25.33 -4.12 -16.81
CA SER A 336 26.56 -3.32 -16.86
C SER A 336 27.14 -2.97 -15.49
N LEU A 337 26.44 -3.28 -14.38
CA LEU A 337 26.90 -2.99 -13.02
C LEU A 337 28.20 -3.74 -12.70
N GLU A 338 29.16 -3.01 -12.14
CA GLU A 338 30.39 -3.62 -11.62
C GLU A 338 30.08 -4.28 -10.28
N VAL A 339 30.38 -5.57 -10.18
CA VAL A 339 30.08 -6.40 -9.01
C VAL A 339 31.36 -6.76 -8.27
N GLU A 340 31.33 -6.74 -6.95
CA GLU A 340 32.47 -7.15 -6.12
C GLU A 340 32.78 -8.65 -6.33
N PRO A 341 34.02 -9.03 -6.69
CA PRO A 341 34.38 -10.42 -6.88
C PRO A 341 34.24 -11.20 -5.58
N GLU A 342 33.48 -12.29 -5.62
CA GLU A 342 33.38 -13.26 -4.53
C GLU A 342 34.79 -13.75 -4.18
N HIS A 343 35.28 -13.38 -2.99
CA HIS A 343 36.53 -13.92 -2.49
C HIS A 343 36.31 -15.41 -2.23
N GLN A 344 36.82 -16.25 -3.13
CA GLN A 344 36.95 -17.67 -2.88
C GLN A 344 37.81 -17.82 -1.62
N ILE A 345 37.18 -18.17 -0.51
CA ILE A 345 37.89 -18.68 0.66
C ILE A 345 38.50 -20.00 0.21
N GLU A 346 39.75 -19.95 -0.25
CA GLU A 346 40.58 -21.14 -0.41
C GLU A 346 40.63 -21.84 0.96
N GLN A 347 39.93 -22.96 1.04
CA GLN A 347 40.09 -23.92 2.13
C GLN A 347 41.53 -24.45 2.04
N ALA A 348 42.42 -23.90 2.87
CA ALA A 348 43.69 -24.53 3.16
C ALA A 348 43.41 -25.81 3.97
N THR A 349 43.64 -26.95 3.31
CA THR A 349 43.71 -28.31 3.87
C THR A 349 44.65 -28.46 5.05
#